data_AF-C9RM79-F1
#
_entry.id   AF-C9RM79-F1
#
_cell.length_a   1.000
_cell.length_b   1.000
_cell.length_c   1.000
_cell.angle_alpha   90.00
_cell.angle_beta   90.00
_cell.angle_gamma   90.00
#
_symmetry.space_group_name_H-M   'P 1'
#
loop_
_entity.id
_entity.type
_entity.pdbx_description
1 polymer ?
#
loop_
_entity_poly.entity_id
_entity_poly.type
_entity_poly.pdbx_seq_one_letter_code
_entity_poly.pdbx_strand_id
1 'polypeptide(L)'
;MFRRILGGAISAFLLGIVACSDDNPSIPIAEPIAEGSSSSVDALSSDGVVVESSSSGAVKARRYNLWDPAVDYKVKTGDDSTGFWRTFGDTLFGQQGKSKIVFPVELEKSSTPLASVFKHCDGLCGSLEPDTSVYRPWAGFEIQLARDGATADVSSWGGICITYESDYWMYVHLKVNVDGIDSNSEIWPFMAYPEGFLERTTHGGSEPTLRNLYWIDEPKTVCAEWSRFDITKWKYSEYSINRQVYTGEEAAKEILSIMFEVKSQGDDDKKTFNIRGISTYKPDEFSFDWEFPNDGVNVNFPDDDSLTCLWKGVDGTHVKTGYNDRDRYAGWLEHFEASPGDAYAHIEFPVELSGEFGYEVYGGLIEDCLGFCGTMDFTLEGAEYAVGGVSFNIAGFNDGDYVFEDIQDWGGVCVTYYSEKDAYLNFVVKDVPYENSPKVALPKSSGLVEKCFTWNEIAPNDPDMGRAVGAIQFAIKGTEDHEQCRFNLAGIGKYSVNGACSFETPAFFEK
;
A
#
# COMPACT_ATOMS: atom_id res chain seq x y z
N MET A 1 -47.76 -27.83 -4.86
CA MET A 1 -48.38 -29.14 -5.14
C MET A 1 -47.24 -30.10 -5.49
N PHE A 2 -47.02 -31.12 -4.63
CA PHE A 2 -46.13 -32.30 -4.72
C PHE A 2 -44.61 -32.09 -4.98
N ARG A 3 -43.71 -32.36 -4.00
CA ARG A 3 -43.12 -33.66 -3.55
C ARG A 3 -42.14 -34.23 -4.61
N ARG A 4 -40.90 -34.68 -4.35
CA ARG A 4 -40.32 -35.53 -3.27
C ARG A 4 -38.81 -35.74 -3.63
N ILE A 5 -37.83 -35.61 -2.72
CA ILE A 5 -37.20 -36.62 -1.82
C ILE A 5 -35.97 -37.39 -2.39
N LEU A 6 -34.94 -37.53 -1.51
CA LEU A 6 -33.82 -38.53 -1.41
C LEU A 6 -32.63 -38.36 -2.38
N GLY A 7 -31.36 -38.53 -2.02
CA GLY A 7 -30.64 -38.98 -0.81
C GLY A 7 -29.14 -39.01 -1.18
N GLY A 8 -28.21 -38.53 -0.36
CA GLY A 8 -27.49 -39.33 0.64
C GLY A 8 -26.26 -40.04 0.07
N ALA A 9 -25.04 -39.61 0.45
CA ALA A 9 -23.87 -40.47 0.63
C ALA A 9 -22.74 -39.72 1.34
N ILE A 10 -22.56 -40.09 2.62
CA ILE A 10 -21.34 -39.91 3.40
C ILE A 10 -20.33 -40.94 2.87
N SER A 11 -19.07 -40.55 2.64
CA SER A 11 -17.96 -41.50 2.59
C SER A 11 -16.68 -40.87 3.09
N ALA A 12 -16.26 -41.35 4.25
CA ALA A 12 -14.93 -41.19 4.81
C ALA A 12 -14.00 -42.28 4.26
N PHE A 13 -12.76 -41.93 3.94
CA PHE A 13 -11.59 -42.82 3.90
C PHE A 13 -10.37 -41.96 4.28
N LEU A 14 -9.87 -42.05 5.52
CA LEU A 14 -8.85 -42.99 6.03
C LEU A 14 -7.44 -42.79 5.47
N LEU A 15 -6.62 -42.13 6.30
CA LEU A 15 -5.25 -42.45 6.72
C LEU A 15 -4.33 -43.20 5.74
N GLY A 16 -3.23 -42.53 5.39
CA GLY A 16 -1.97 -43.14 4.97
C GLY A 16 -0.79 -42.38 5.60
N ILE A 17 -0.40 -42.78 6.82
CA ILE A 17 0.89 -42.44 7.42
C ILE A 17 1.93 -43.37 6.79
N VAL A 18 3.00 -42.82 6.22
CA VAL A 18 4.26 -43.54 6.00
C VAL A 18 5.37 -42.76 6.66
N ALA A 19 5.94 -43.37 7.69
CA ALA A 19 7.21 -43.01 8.31
C ALA A 19 8.30 -43.95 7.78
N CYS A 20 9.45 -43.38 7.43
CA CYS A 20 10.79 -44.00 7.39
C CYS A 20 11.78 -42.83 7.61
N SER A 21 12.32 -42.60 8.80
CA SER A 21 13.46 -43.27 9.47
C SER A 21 14.83 -42.92 8.86
N ASP A 22 15.57 -42.13 9.62
CA ASP A 22 17.02 -42.06 9.90
C ASP A 22 18.04 -42.46 8.82
N ASP A 23 19.03 -41.58 8.60
CA ASP A 23 20.42 -41.88 8.97
C ASP A 23 21.29 -40.62 8.98
N ASN A 24 22.00 -40.43 10.08
CA ASN A 24 23.07 -39.46 10.28
C ASN A 24 24.36 -40.26 10.52
N PRO A 25 25.52 -39.78 10.06
CA PRO A 25 26.73 -40.00 10.84
C PRO A 25 27.55 -38.70 11.04
N SER A 26 28.16 -38.69 12.21
CA SER A 26 28.81 -37.60 12.90
C SER A 26 30.35 -37.60 12.73
N ILE A 27 30.94 -36.39 12.58
CA ILE A 27 32.07 -35.80 13.37
C ILE A 27 33.48 -36.45 13.15
N PRO A 28 34.69 -35.92 13.56
CA PRO A 28 35.13 -34.66 14.24
C PRO A 28 36.39 -33.94 13.66
N ILE A 29 36.89 -32.95 14.44
CA ILE A 29 38.31 -32.62 14.81
C ILE A 29 38.80 -31.28 14.20
N ALA A 30 39.36 -30.28 14.90
CA ALA A 30 39.60 -29.98 16.32
C ALA A 30 40.05 -28.50 16.47
N GLU A 31 39.87 -27.95 17.66
CA GLU A 31 40.63 -26.79 18.18
C GLU A 31 41.95 -27.26 18.83
N PRO A 32 42.89 -26.32 19.08
CA PRO A 32 43.32 -26.21 20.47
C PRO A 32 43.51 -24.77 20.98
N ILE A 33 43.29 -24.68 22.29
CA ILE A 33 43.49 -23.58 23.25
C ILE A 33 44.97 -23.48 23.65
N ALA A 34 45.46 -22.28 23.99
CA ALA A 34 46.46 -22.09 25.06
C ALA A 34 46.47 -20.64 25.61
N GLU A 35 46.24 -20.53 26.91
CA GLU A 35 46.39 -19.35 27.78
C GLU A 35 47.88 -19.01 28.08
N GLY A 36 48.15 -17.81 28.60
CA GLY A 36 49.40 -17.54 29.33
C GLY A 36 49.69 -16.06 29.65
N SER A 37 49.48 -15.69 30.90
CA SER A 37 49.66 -14.36 31.52
C SER A 37 51.12 -13.95 31.83
N SER A 38 51.31 -12.62 32.08
CA SER A 38 52.02 -12.00 33.23
C SER A 38 53.41 -11.33 33.06
N SER A 39 53.45 -10.06 33.52
CA SER A 39 54.52 -9.32 34.27
C SER A 39 55.83 -8.93 33.56
N SER A 40 56.57 -7.86 33.86
CA SER A 40 56.50 -6.60 34.65
C SER A 40 57.90 -5.95 34.58
N VAL A 41 58.03 -4.60 34.65
CA VAL A 41 59.01 -3.77 35.42
C VAL A 41 59.43 -2.43 34.75
N ASP A 42 59.16 -1.32 35.47
CA ASP A 42 59.98 -0.13 35.85
C ASP A 42 60.95 0.54 34.82
N ALA A 43 61.21 1.87 34.74
CA ALA A 43 60.96 3.03 35.61
C ALA A 43 61.36 4.37 34.91
N LEU A 44 60.83 5.50 35.43
CA LEU A 44 61.37 6.89 35.52
C LEU A 44 61.17 7.95 34.38
N SER A 45 60.26 8.90 34.69
CA SER A 45 60.50 10.37 34.87
C SER A 45 59.71 11.36 33.98
N SER A 46 58.94 12.21 34.68
CA SER A 46 58.58 13.63 34.46
C SER A 46 58.20 14.12 33.04
N ASP A 47 56.94 14.49 32.82
CA ASP A 47 56.39 15.84 33.04
C ASP A 47 54.97 15.96 32.47
N GLY A 48 54.22 16.93 32.98
CA GLY A 48 52.76 17.02 32.90
C GLY A 48 52.17 17.13 31.50
N VAL A 49 50.96 16.59 31.36
CA VAL A 49 49.74 17.26 30.88
C VAL A 49 48.60 16.25 31.05
N VAL A 50 47.52 16.66 31.70
CA VAL A 50 46.27 15.90 31.79
C VAL A 50 45.70 15.81 30.37
N VAL A 51 45.80 14.63 29.77
CA VAL A 51 45.00 14.24 28.61
C VAL A 51 44.18 13.05 29.07
N GLU A 52 42.88 13.27 29.22
CA GLU A 52 41.91 12.19 29.38
C GLU A 52 42.01 11.26 28.17
N SER A 53 42.54 10.06 28.40
CA SER A 53 42.58 9.00 27.40
C SER A 53 41.17 8.48 27.17
N SER A 54 40.74 8.64 25.94
CA SER A 54 39.44 8.29 25.37
C SER A 54 39.13 6.80 25.54
N SER A 55 38.13 6.46 26.36
CA SER A 55 37.37 5.22 26.18
C SER A 55 36.20 5.54 25.26
N SER A 56 36.40 5.37 23.95
CA SER A 56 35.34 5.44 22.95
C SER A 56 34.44 4.20 23.08
N GLY A 57 33.57 4.19 24.09
CA GLY A 57 32.29 3.51 23.95
C GLY A 57 31.48 4.35 22.98
N ALA A 58 31.39 3.91 21.72
CA ALA A 58 30.52 4.55 20.75
C ALA A 58 29.08 4.46 21.28
N VAL A 59 28.62 5.55 21.92
CA VAL A 59 27.19 5.75 22.19
C VAL A 59 26.55 5.81 20.82
N LYS A 60 25.84 4.74 20.44
CA LYS A 60 24.98 4.72 19.26
C LYS A 60 24.11 5.96 19.36
N ALA A 61 24.31 6.95 18.48
CA ALA A 61 23.49 8.13 18.47
C ALA A 61 22.03 7.67 18.42
N ARG A 62 21.21 8.09 19.38
CA ARG A 62 19.81 7.66 19.45
C ARG A 62 19.15 8.04 18.14
N ARG A 63 18.59 7.05 17.45
CA ARG A 63 17.92 7.25 16.15
C ARG A 63 16.70 8.18 16.30
N TYR A 64 16.09 8.17 17.49
CA TYR A 64 14.91 8.95 17.85
C TYR A 64 15.10 9.63 19.22
N ASN A 65 14.64 10.87 19.37
CA ASN A 65 14.89 11.63 20.60
C ASN A 65 13.86 11.38 21.72
N LEU A 66 12.58 11.18 21.38
CA LEU A 66 11.52 10.90 22.35
C LEU A 66 11.45 9.41 22.69
N TRP A 67 11.52 8.51 21.72
CA TRP A 67 11.46 7.07 21.98
C TRP A 67 12.21 6.24 20.93
N ASP A 68 13.18 5.46 21.42
CA ASP A 68 13.92 4.45 20.65
C ASP A 68 13.68 3.07 21.29
N PRO A 69 12.95 2.15 20.63
CA PRO A 69 12.55 0.87 21.20
C PRO A 69 13.74 -0.03 21.55
N ALA A 70 14.91 0.18 20.94
CA ALA A 70 16.11 -0.60 21.22
C ALA A 70 16.69 -0.33 22.62
N VAL A 71 16.36 0.82 23.21
CA VAL A 71 16.97 1.27 24.48
C VAL A 71 15.96 1.81 25.50
N ASP A 72 14.76 2.20 25.08
CA ASP A 72 13.75 2.82 25.94
C ASP A 72 12.42 2.03 25.91
N TYR A 73 11.86 1.72 27.08
CA TYR A 73 10.55 1.03 27.20
C TYR A 73 9.35 1.99 27.31
N LYS A 74 9.61 3.29 27.27
CA LYS A 74 8.61 4.37 27.37
C LYS A 74 9.08 5.61 26.62
N VAL A 75 8.13 6.44 26.23
CA VAL A 75 8.40 7.75 25.60
C VAL A 75 8.95 8.73 26.64
N LYS A 76 9.95 9.53 26.26
CA LYS A 76 10.53 10.54 27.15
C LYS A 76 9.65 11.78 27.20
N THR A 77 8.92 11.92 28.29
CA THR A 77 8.01 13.04 28.56
C THR A 77 8.62 14.12 29.44
N GLY A 78 9.78 13.85 30.06
CA GLY A 78 10.34 14.69 31.12
C GLY A 78 9.82 14.33 32.53
N ASP A 79 8.79 13.48 32.62
CA ASP A 79 8.28 12.92 33.87
C ASP A 79 8.45 11.40 33.88
N ASP A 80 9.16 10.88 34.89
CA ASP A 80 9.47 9.45 34.94
C ASP A 80 8.26 8.55 35.20
N SER A 81 7.15 9.12 35.68
CA SER A 81 5.90 8.42 35.92
C SER A 81 5.04 8.30 34.66
N THR A 82 5.35 8.98 33.56
CA THR A 82 4.55 8.99 32.33
C THR A 82 5.34 8.42 31.14
N GLY A 83 4.77 8.49 29.93
CA GLY A 83 5.35 7.98 28.69
C GLY A 83 5.08 6.49 28.41
N PHE A 84 4.32 5.81 29.26
CA PHE A 84 4.02 4.39 29.11
C PHE A 84 3.00 4.14 27.99
N TRP A 85 3.27 3.10 27.21
CA TRP A 85 2.35 2.59 26.20
C TRP A 85 1.22 1.78 26.85
N ARG A 86 -0.01 1.99 26.40
CA ARG A 86 -1.20 1.23 26.83
C ARG A 86 -2.03 0.85 25.62
N THR A 87 -2.69 -0.30 25.66
CA THR A 87 -3.67 -0.68 24.63
C THR A 87 -5.08 -0.30 25.07
N PHE A 88 -5.94 0.00 24.10
CA PHE A 88 -7.37 0.20 24.30
C PHE A 88 -8.15 -0.49 23.18
N GLY A 89 -9.46 -0.66 23.36
CA GLY A 89 -10.35 -1.26 22.38
C GLY A 89 -11.77 -0.72 22.51
N ASP A 90 -12.63 -1.13 21.58
CA ASP A 90 -14.05 -0.74 21.49
C ASP A 90 -14.96 -1.33 22.60
N THR A 91 -14.40 -2.05 23.57
CA THR A 91 -15.06 -2.42 24.85
C THR A 91 -15.23 -1.23 25.79
N LEU A 92 -14.28 -0.30 25.73
CA LEU A 92 -14.38 1.00 26.37
C LEU A 92 -15.39 1.80 25.52
N PHE A 93 -16.02 2.86 26.02
CA PHE A 93 -16.92 3.72 25.20
C PHE A 93 -18.37 3.22 24.99
N GLY A 94 -18.85 2.26 25.79
CA GLY A 94 -20.27 1.87 25.82
C GLY A 94 -20.75 1.05 24.61
N GLN A 95 -19.85 0.71 23.69
CA GLN A 95 -20.08 -0.30 22.66
C GLN A 95 -19.82 -1.71 23.23
N GLN A 96 -20.51 -2.72 22.69
CA GLN A 96 -20.34 -4.12 23.11
C GLN A 96 -19.17 -4.82 22.40
N GLY A 97 -18.37 -4.07 21.62
CA GLY A 97 -17.25 -4.61 20.86
C GLY A 97 -16.20 -5.24 21.76
N LYS A 98 -15.47 -6.21 21.22
CA LYS A 98 -14.37 -6.94 21.86
C LYS A 98 -13.07 -6.86 21.08
N SER A 99 -12.95 -5.86 20.20
CA SER A 99 -11.77 -5.66 19.38
C SER A 99 -10.58 -5.31 20.26
N LYS A 100 -9.41 -5.85 19.92
CA LYS A 100 -8.18 -5.64 20.69
C LYS A 100 -6.95 -5.74 19.80
N ILE A 101 -5.87 -5.12 20.26
CA ILE A 101 -4.55 -5.33 19.68
C ILE A 101 -3.97 -6.65 20.19
N VAL A 102 -3.47 -7.47 19.26
CA VAL A 102 -2.77 -8.72 19.53
C VAL A 102 -1.29 -8.55 19.20
N PHE A 103 -0.43 -8.97 20.13
CA PHE A 103 1.01 -8.89 19.97
C PHE A 103 1.57 -10.23 19.46
N PRO A 104 2.66 -10.21 18.67
CA PRO A 104 3.24 -11.43 18.10
C PRO A 104 4.00 -12.28 19.13
N VAL A 105 4.17 -11.78 20.36
CA VAL A 105 4.87 -12.45 21.45
C VAL A 105 4.11 -12.28 22.77
N GLU A 106 4.31 -13.22 23.69
CA GLU A 106 3.74 -13.11 25.03
C GLU A 106 4.30 -11.89 25.78
N LEU A 107 3.41 -11.18 26.49
CA LEU A 107 3.76 -10.05 27.32
C LEU A 107 4.48 -10.50 28.59
N GLU A 108 5.46 -9.71 29.03
CA GLU A 108 6.17 -10.00 30.27
C GLU A 108 5.28 -9.82 31.50
N LYS A 109 5.43 -10.69 32.50
CA LYS A 109 4.82 -10.52 33.83
C LYS A 109 5.66 -9.57 34.68
N SER A 110 5.86 -8.35 34.19
CA SER A 110 6.74 -7.33 34.80
C SER A 110 6.07 -5.94 34.81
N SER A 111 6.77 -4.94 35.34
CA SER A 111 6.34 -3.53 35.25
C SER A 111 6.47 -2.94 33.83
N THR A 112 7.06 -3.69 32.90
CA THR A 112 7.31 -3.30 31.50
C THR A 112 6.82 -4.41 30.56
N PRO A 113 5.52 -4.70 30.53
CA PRO A 113 4.97 -5.88 29.85
C PRO A 113 5.26 -5.92 28.34
N LEU A 114 5.46 -4.75 27.71
CA LEU A 114 5.74 -4.61 26.27
C LEU A 114 7.22 -4.73 25.90
N ALA A 115 8.14 -4.91 26.85
CA ALA A 115 9.57 -5.00 26.56
C ALA A 115 9.91 -6.18 25.63
N SER A 116 9.19 -7.31 25.76
CA SER A 116 9.30 -8.45 24.84
C SER A 116 8.89 -8.10 23.41
N VAL A 117 7.85 -7.28 23.25
CA VAL A 117 7.36 -6.78 21.96
C VAL A 117 8.40 -5.86 21.34
N PHE A 118 8.91 -4.86 22.08
CA PHE A 118 9.94 -3.94 21.58
C PHE A 118 11.18 -4.67 21.06
N LYS A 119 11.62 -5.68 21.80
CA LYS A 119 12.77 -6.50 21.39
C LYS A 119 12.47 -7.37 20.17
N HIS A 120 11.26 -7.93 20.08
CA HIS A 120 10.87 -8.79 18.96
C HIS A 120 10.73 -7.99 17.66
N CYS A 121 10.07 -6.84 17.75
CA CYS A 121 9.67 -6.05 16.60
C CYS A 121 10.69 -4.95 16.22
N ASP A 122 11.68 -4.66 17.07
CA ASP A 122 12.45 -3.40 17.02
C ASP A 122 11.50 -2.18 16.94
N GLY A 123 10.47 -2.18 17.79
CA GLY A 123 9.32 -1.27 17.74
C GLY A 123 8.09 -1.82 18.48
N LEU A 124 6.96 -1.10 18.42
CA LEU A 124 5.67 -1.55 18.95
C LEU A 124 4.86 -2.13 17.79
N CYS A 125 4.92 -3.45 17.61
CA CYS A 125 4.20 -4.14 16.54
C CYS A 125 3.07 -5.03 17.01
N GLY A 126 2.05 -5.20 16.18
CA GLY A 126 0.89 -6.03 16.47
C GLY A 126 -0.08 -6.10 15.30
N SER A 127 -1.20 -6.77 15.54
CA SER A 127 -2.35 -6.84 14.64
C SER A 127 -3.63 -6.48 15.38
N LEU A 128 -4.69 -6.15 14.63
CA LEU A 128 -6.03 -5.99 15.17
C LEU A 128 -6.75 -7.33 15.13
N GLU A 129 -7.29 -7.79 16.26
CA GLU A 129 -8.30 -8.85 16.30
C GLU A 129 -9.67 -8.16 16.34
N PRO A 130 -10.37 -8.03 15.19
CA PRO A 130 -11.63 -7.31 15.13
C PRO A 130 -12.79 -8.11 15.74
N ASP A 131 -13.68 -7.44 16.47
CA ASP A 131 -14.99 -7.98 16.77
C ASP A 131 -15.92 -7.79 15.56
N THR A 132 -16.04 -8.84 14.74
CA THR A 132 -16.85 -8.82 13.51
C THR A 132 -18.35 -8.64 13.77
N SER A 133 -18.81 -8.64 15.03
CA SER A 133 -20.21 -8.35 15.37
C SER A 133 -20.53 -6.86 15.43
N VAL A 134 -19.52 -5.98 15.36
CA VAL A 134 -19.66 -4.53 15.40
C VAL A 134 -19.33 -3.92 14.04
N TYR A 135 -20.08 -2.89 13.66
CA TYR A 135 -19.81 -2.13 12.44
C TYR A 135 -18.54 -1.29 12.61
N ARG A 136 -17.53 -1.54 11.76
CA ARG A 136 -16.20 -0.89 11.77
C ARG A 136 -15.45 -1.10 13.10
N PRO A 137 -15.01 -2.33 13.40
CA PRO A 137 -14.27 -2.62 14.62
C PRO A 137 -12.94 -1.86 14.66
N TRP A 138 -12.54 -1.48 15.86
CA TRP A 138 -11.31 -0.72 16.07
C TRP A 138 -10.69 -1.03 17.43
N ALA A 139 -9.38 -0.93 17.48
CA ALA A 139 -8.63 -0.95 18.73
C ALA A 139 -7.40 -0.06 18.56
N GLY A 140 -6.60 0.08 19.60
CA GLY A 140 -5.45 0.95 19.48
C GLY A 140 -4.53 0.90 20.67
N PHE A 141 -3.60 1.85 20.65
CA PHE A 141 -2.61 2.03 21.70
C PHE A 141 -2.37 3.51 21.93
N GLU A 142 -1.98 3.89 23.14
CA GLU A 142 -1.75 5.27 23.53
C GLU A 142 -0.44 5.44 24.29
N ILE A 143 0.16 6.63 24.15
CA ILE A 143 1.24 7.10 25.00
C ILE A 143 0.59 7.90 26.13
N GLN A 144 0.64 7.38 27.35
CA GLN A 144 0.13 8.10 28.52
C GLN A 144 1.06 9.28 28.85
N LEU A 145 0.59 10.52 28.69
CA LEU A 145 1.37 11.72 28.98
C LEU A 145 1.10 12.30 30.38
N ALA A 146 -0.08 12.02 30.95
CA ALA A 146 -0.46 12.43 32.30
C ALA A 146 -1.17 11.31 33.10
N ARG A 147 -1.25 11.47 34.43
CA ARG A 147 -1.89 10.54 35.36
C ARG A 147 -2.91 11.24 36.26
N ASP A 148 -3.82 10.47 36.84
CA ASP A 148 -4.70 10.88 37.94
C ASP A 148 -5.51 12.16 37.68
N GLY A 149 -5.99 12.34 36.43
CA GLY A 149 -6.78 13.51 36.03
C GLY A 149 -5.98 14.80 35.84
N ALA A 150 -4.65 14.74 35.95
CA ALA A 150 -3.75 15.82 35.55
C ALA A 150 -3.58 15.87 34.02
N THR A 151 -2.99 16.96 33.53
CA THR A 151 -2.64 17.18 32.13
C THR A 151 -1.14 17.43 31.99
N ALA A 152 -0.59 17.29 30.78
CA ALA A 152 0.80 17.54 30.45
C ALA A 152 0.94 18.66 29.41
N ASP A 153 2.04 19.41 29.48
CA ASP A 153 2.42 20.40 28.47
C ASP A 153 3.57 19.85 27.61
N VAL A 154 3.26 19.49 26.38
CA VAL A 154 4.19 19.03 25.33
C VAL A 154 4.36 20.06 24.21
N SER A 155 3.92 21.30 24.42
CA SER A 155 4.05 22.37 23.42
C SER A 155 5.51 22.59 22.99
N SER A 156 6.46 22.37 23.91
CA SER A 156 7.90 22.46 23.64
C SER A 156 8.44 21.45 22.62
N TRP A 157 7.70 20.39 22.30
CA TRP A 157 8.09 19.45 21.24
C TRP A 157 7.92 20.05 19.84
N GLY A 158 7.19 21.17 19.72
CA GLY A 158 6.83 21.80 18.44
C GLY A 158 5.85 20.99 17.59
N GLY A 159 5.71 19.69 17.89
CA GLY A 159 5.00 18.72 17.08
C GLY A 159 5.52 17.31 17.37
N ILE A 160 5.12 16.34 16.54
CA ILE A 160 5.51 14.94 16.65
C ILE A 160 5.93 14.36 15.30
N CYS A 161 7.01 13.59 15.31
CA CYS A 161 7.45 12.75 14.21
C CYS A 161 7.30 11.28 14.60
N ILE A 162 6.71 10.48 13.71
CA ILE A 162 6.39 9.09 13.94
C ILE A 162 6.99 8.27 12.80
N THR A 163 7.91 7.36 13.14
CA THR A 163 8.44 6.38 12.19
C THR A 163 7.70 5.06 12.38
N TYR A 164 7.12 4.52 11.31
CA TYR A 164 6.25 3.35 11.41
C TYR A 164 6.18 2.53 10.12
N GLU A 165 5.72 1.30 10.27
CA GLU A 165 5.23 0.43 9.21
C GLU A 165 3.77 0.05 9.53
N SER A 166 2.86 0.00 8.56
CA SER A 166 1.45 -0.37 8.82
C SER A 166 0.68 -0.77 7.58
N ASP A 167 -0.03 -1.90 7.67
CA ASP A 167 -1.08 -2.34 6.74
C ASP A 167 -2.42 -1.62 7.00
N TYR A 168 -2.51 -0.94 8.14
CA TYR A 168 -3.69 -0.21 8.58
C TYR A 168 -3.53 1.29 8.35
N TRP A 169 -4.65 1.93 8.04
CA TRP A 169 -4.80 3.35 8.27
C TRP A 169 -4.89 3.58 9.78
N MET A 170 -4.10 4.50 10.33
CA MET A 170 -4.13 4.82 11.76
C MET A 170 -4.45 6.29 11.97
N TYR A 171 -5.37 6.59 12.88
CA TYR A 171 -5.65 7.95 13.31
C TYR A 171 -4.86 8.26 14.57
N VAL A 172 -4.29 9.45 14.66
CA VAL A 172 -3.54 9.91 15.83
C VAL A 172 -4.30 11.05 16.49
N HIS A 173 -4.76 10.83 17.72
CA HIS A 173 -5.62 11.75 18.44
C HIS A 173 -4.89 12.38 19.63
N LEU A 174 -5.05 13.70 19.80
CA LEU A 174 -4.57 14.42 20.97
C LEU A 174 -5.64 14.43 22.06
N LYS A 175 -5.60 13.47 22.98
CA LYS A 175 -6.61 13.32 24.02
C LYS A 175 -6.54 14.45 25.04
N VAL A 176 -7.63 15.18 25.23
CA VAL A 176 -7.78 16.29 26.18
C VAL A 176 -9.04 16.13 27.03
N ASN A 177 -9.17 16.92 28.09
CA ASN A 177 -10.40 16.97 28.89
C ASN A 177 -11.40 17.97 28.27
N VAL A 178 -12.52 17.45 27.77
CA VAL A 178 -13.58 18.26 27.14
C VAL A 178 -14.76 18.35 28.11
N ASP A 179 -14.78 19.39 28.95
CA ASP A 179 -15.91 19.78 29.81
C ASP A 179 -16.67 18.64 30.52
N GLY A 180 -15.93 17.65 31.07
CA GLY A 180 -16.53 16.54 31.82
C GLY A 180 -17.19 15.46 30.96
N ILE A 181 -17.03 15.51 29.64
CA ILE A 181 -17.15 14.31 28.81
C ILE A 181 -15.97 13.40 29.20
N ASP A 182 -16.25 12.41 30.03
CA ASP A 182 -15.45 11.20 29.91
C ASP A 182 -15.83 10.61 28.55
N SER A 183 -14.98 10.86 27.54
CA SER A 183 -15.14 10.41 26.14
C SER A 183 -15.63 8.97 26.02
N ASN A 184 -15.37 8.17 27.06
CA ASN A 184 -15.95 6.86 27.41
C ASN A 184 -17.49 6.72 27.39
N SER A 185 -18.28 7.76 27.11
CA SER A 185 -19.76 7.72 27.22
C SER A 185 -20.54 8.12 25.96
N GLU A 186 -19.88 8.64 24.92
CA GLU A 186 -20.53 9.00 23.65
C GLU A 186 -20.10 8.07 22.50
N ILE A 187 -20.95 7.95 21.47
CA ILE A 187 -20.93 6.89 20.44
C ILE A 187 -19.63 6.90 19.59
N TRP A 188 -18.87 8.00 19.58
CA TRP A 188 -17.61 8.16 18.84
C TRP A 188 -16.59 9.01 19.63
N PRO A 189 -15.82 8.41 20.56
CA PRO A 189 -15.03 9.13 21.56
C PRO A 189 -13.95 10.05 21.00
N PHE A 190 -13.42 9.72 19.82
CA PHE A 190 -12.32 10.44 19.20
C PHE A 190 -12.74 11.71 18.48
N MET A 191 -14.04 11.88 18.18
CA MET A 191 -14.52 13.03 17.42
C MET A 191 -14.29 14.36 18.13
N ALA A 192 -14.00 14.37 19.43
CA ALA A 192 -13.76 15.56 20.23
C ALA A 192 -12.28 15.98 20.32
N TYR A 193 -11.37 15.23 19.67
CA TYR A 193 -9.94 15.44 19.76
C TYR A 193 -9.36 15.98 18.45
N PRO A 194 -8.34 16.85 18.52
CA PRO A 194 -7.51 17.13 17.36
C PRO A 194 -6.94 15.83 16.80
N GLU A 195 -7.13 15.62 15.52
CA GLU A 195 -6.84 14.38 14.82
C GLU A 195 -5.78 14.62 13.77
N GLY A 196 -4.88 13.66 13.64
CA GLY A 196 -4.07 13.48 12.47
C GLY A 196 -4.21 12.05 11.93
N PHE A 197 -3.51 11.76 10.85
CA PHE A 197 -3.53 10.48 10.19
C PHE A 197 -2.14 9.94 9.79
N LEU A 198 -1.99 8.63 9.92
CA LEU A 198 -0.88 7.85 9.39
C LEU A 198 -1.42 6.92 8.30
N GLU A 199 -0.85 7.07 7.11
CA GLU A 199 -1.19 6.27 5.95
C GLU A 199 -0.72 4.82 6.06
N ARG A 200 -1.23 3.92 5.22
CA ARG A 200 -0.58 2.61 5.09
C ARG A 200 0.84 2.80 4.55
N THR A 201 1.79 2.03 5.04
CA THR A 201 3.17 2.02 4.53
C THR A 201 3.48 0.74 3.78
N THR A 202 2.91 -0.38 4.23
CA THR A 202 3.03 -1.66 3.56
C THR A 202 2.01 -1.69 2.45
N HIS A 203 2.51 -1.93 1.25
CA HIS A 203 1.68 -2.00 0.06
C HIS A 203 1.16 -3.43 -0.15
N GLY A 204 0.82 -4.09 0.97
CA GLY A 204 0.33 -5.47 1.07
C GLY A 204 -1.09 -5.68 0.52
N GLY A 205 -1.51 -4.91 -0.48
CA GLY A 205 -2.62 -5.29 -1.33
C GLY A 205 -2.15 -6.38 -2.30
N SER A 206 -2.99 -7.39 -2.53
CA SER A 206 -2.90 -8.24 -3.72
C SER A 206 -3.12 -7.44 -5.01
N GLU A 207 -3.57 -6.19 -4.93
CA GLU A 207 -3.96 -5.42 -6.10
C GLU A 207 -2.77 -5.06 -7.00
N PRO A 208 -2.89 -5.17 -8.33
CA PRO A 208 -1.81 -4.89 -9.26
C PRO A 208 -1.64 -3.39 -9.56
N THR A 209 -1.68 -2.50 -8.57
CA THR A 209 -1.43 -1.06 -8.80
C THR A 209 0.06 -0.79 -9.01
N LEU A 210 0.44 0.28 -9.74
CA LEU A 210 1.86 0.61 -9.87
C LEU A 210 2.49 1.01 -8.53
N ARG A 211 1.69 1.52 -7.59
CA ARG A 211 2.13 1.77 -6.22
C ARG A 211 2.61 0.47 -5.58
N ASN A 212 1.83 -0.61 -5.67
CA ASN A 212 2.20 -1.91 -5.12
C ASN A 212 3.39 -2.56 -5.85
N LEU A 213 3.63 -2.24 -7.13
CA LEU A 213 4.74 -2.78 -7.91
C LEU A 213 6.09 -2.09 -7.64
N TYR A 214 6.09 -0.82 -7.19
CA TYR A 214 7.32 -0.02 -7.07
C TYR A 214 7.63 0.51 -5.66
N TRP A 215 6.66 0.60 -4.76
CA TRP A 215 6.91 1.11 -3.41
C TRP A 215 7.47 0.00 -2.52
N ILE A 216 8.70 0.19 -2.05
CA ILE A 216 9.36 -0.74 -1.12
C ILE A 216 8.67 -0.62 0.24
N ASP A 217 8.47 -1.74 0.94
CA ASP A 217 7.97 -1.83 2.32
C ASP A 217 9.00 -1.25 3.33
N GLU A 218 9.37 0.02 3.17
CA GLU A 218 10.27 0.73 4.09
C GLU A 218 9.47 1.52 5.14
N PRO A 219 9.96 1.57 6.40
CA PRO A 219 9.33 2.40 7.42
C PRO A 219 9.26 3.87 7.01
N LYS A 220 8.03 4.42 7.02
CA LYS A 220 7.75 5.83 6.73
C LYS A 220 7.95 6.66 7.99
N THR A 221 8.51 7.87 7.86
CA THR A 221 8.51 8.87 8.93
C THR A 221 7.58 10.03 8.55
N VAL A 222 6.61 10.33 9.40
CA VAL A 222 5.62 11.40 9.18
C VAL A 222 5.68 12.39 10.35
N CYS A 223 5.75 13.68 10.06
CA CYS A 223 6.05 14.74 11.02
C CYS A 223 5.00 15.87 10.95
N ALA A 224 4.37 16.23 12.08
CA ALA A 224 3.42 17.35 12.16
C ALA A 224 3.84 18.33 13.23
N GLU A 225 3.69 19.61 12.93
CA GLU A 225 3.49 20.64 13.95
C GLU A 225 2.16 20.45 14.65
N TRP A 226 2.05 20.89 15.91
CA TRP A 226 0.79 20.80 16.65
C TRP A 226 -0.37 21.53 15.95
N SER A 227 -0.09 22.61 15.22
CA SER A 227 -1.06 23.39 14.46
C SER A 227 -1.74 22.62 13.31
N ARG A 228 -1.16 21.49 12.88
CA ARG A 228 -1.64 20.67 11.75
C ARG A 228 -2.71 19.64 12.13
N PHE A 229 -2.94 19.40 13.42
CA PHE A 229 -3.99 18.46 13.85
C PHE A 229 -5.38 19.05 13.59
N ASP A 230 -6.20 18.33 12.80
CA ASP A 230 -7.52 18.75 12.36
C ASP A 230 -8.56 18.66 13.48
N ILE A 231 -9.42 19.68 13.54
CA ILE A 231 -10.51 19.81 14.52
C ILE A 231 -11.89 19.85 13.86
N THR A 232 -11.95 19.76 12.52
CA THR A 232 -13.14 20.02 11.72
C THR A 232 -14.30 19.10 12.11
N LYS A 233 -14.02 17.81 12.32
CA LYS A 233 -15.04 16.84 12.77
C LYS A 233 -15.70 17.26 14.08
N TRP A 234 -14.94 17.75 15.06
CA TRP A 234 -15.49 18.23 16.33
C TRP A 234 -16.22 19.56 16.15
N LYS A 235 -15.53 20.54 15.57
CA LYS A 235 -15.94 21.95 15.48
C LYS A 235 -17.29 22.15 14.81
N TYR A 236 -17.63 21.29 13.85
CA TYR A 236 -18.89 21.34 13.11
C TYR A 236 -19.91 20.28 13.55
N SER A 237 -19.62 19.52 14.61
CA SER A 237 -20.56 18.57 15.20
C SER A 237 -21.62 19.28 16.04
N GLU A 238 -22.84 18.74 16.07
CA GLU A 238 -23.90 19.20 16.97
C GLU A 238 -23.54 19.04 18.46
N TYR A 239 -22.63 18.11 18.76
CA TYR A 239 -22.14 17.82 20.11
C TYR A 239 -21.13 18.84 20.64
N SER A 240 -20.60 19.72 19.77
CA SER A 240 -19.67 20.79 20.17
C SER A 240 -20.36 22.05 20.67
N ILE A 241 -21.69 22.16 20.53
CA ILE A 241 -22.44 23.35 20.92
C ILE A 241 -22.28 23.60 22.43
N ASN A 242 -21.74 24.77 22.78
CA ASN A 242 -21.39 25.19 24.16
C ASN A 242 -20.29 24.37 24.84
N ARG A 243 -19.45 23.66 24.08
CA ARG A 243 -18.29 22.93 24.61
C ARG A 243 -16.98 23.50 24.06
N GLN A 244 -15.89 23.31 24.79
CA GLN A 244 -14.56 23.71 24.32
C GLN A 244 -14.12 22.88 23.11
N VAL A 245 -13.57 23.56 22.11
CA VAL A 245 -12.91 22.96 20.93
C VAL A 245 -11.43 23.31 21.04
N TYR A 246 -10.59 22.31 21.28
CA TYR A 246 -9.14 22.51 21.34
C TYR A 246 -8.57 22.48 19.93
N THR A 247 -7.76 23.47 19.57
CA THR A 247 -6.78 23.33 18.48
C THR A 247 -5.67 22.36 18.88
N GLY A 248 -4.88 21.84 17.94
CA GLY A 248 -3.76 20.98 18.30
C GLY A 248 -2.70 21.70 19.17
N GLU A 249 -2.47 23.00 18.97
CA GLU A 249 -1.57 23.80 19.82
C GLU A 249 -2.09 23.98 21.26
N GLU A 250 -3.41 24.16 21.42
CA GLU A 250 -4.04 24.24 22.74
C GLU A 250 -4.03 22.86 23.42
N ALA A 251 -4.39 21.81 22.67
CA ALA A 251 -4.37 20.45 23.17
C ALA A 251 -2.97 20.04 23.66
N ALA A 252 -1.91 20.42 22.93
CA ALA A 252 -0.53 20.14 23.32
C ALA A 252 -0.12 20.75 24.67
N LYS A 253 -0.81 21.78 25.18
CA LYS A 253 -0.52 22.38 26.49
C LYS A 253 -1.19 21.66 27.66
N GLU A 254 -2.23 20.87 27.39
CA GLU A 254 -3.00 20.18 28.41
C GLU A 254 -3.43 18.76 27.99
N ILE A 255 -2.53 18.06 27.32
CA ILE A 255 -2.76 16.72 26.78
C ILE A 255 -2.75 15.66 27.88
N LEU A 256 -3.60 14.65 27.74
CA LEU A 256 -3.68 13.47 28.61
C LEU A 256 -2.89 12.30 28.02
N SER A 257 -3.10 12.03 26.74
CA SER A 257 -2.41 10.98 25.98
C SER A 257 -2.41 11.30 24.48
N ILE A 258 -1.47 10.67 23.77
CA ILE A 258 -1.49 10.59 22.30
C ILE A 258 -2.01 9.20 21.95
N MET A 259 -3.14 9.11 21.27
CA MET A 259 -3.81 7.85 20.97
C MET A 259 -3.63 7.50 19.50
N PHE A 260 -3.35 6.23 19.22
CA PHE A 260 -3.28 5.65 17.88
C PHE A 260 -4.45 4.70 17.71
N GLU A 261 -5.41 5.08 16.89
CA GLU A 261 -6.60 4.29 16.56
C GLU A 261 -6.36 3.51 15.26
N VAL A 262 -6.42 2.19 15.36
CA VAL A 262 -6.31 1.25 14.24
C VAL A 262 -7.72 0.80 13.85
N LYS A 263 -8.14 1.10 12.61
CA LYS A 263 -9.47 0.72 12.10
C LYS A 263 -9.42 -0.52 11.22
N SER A 264 -10.37 -1.42 11.46
CA SER A 264 -10.68 -2.56 10.60
C SER A 264 -11.68 -2.18 9.51
N GLN A 265 -11.55 -2.81 8.35
CA GLN A 265 -12.63 -2.88 7.35
C GLN A 265 -13.36 -4.24 7.33
N GLY A 266 -13.03 -5.14 8.26
CA GLY A 266 -13.60 -6.49 8.38
C GLY A 266 -12.76 -7.59 7.71
N ASP A 267 -11.75 -7.23 6.92
CA ASP A 267 -10.77 -8.14 6.32
C ASP A 267 -9.36 -7.75 6.79
N ASP A 268 -8.98 -8.23 7.96
CA ASP A 268 -7.68 -7.94 8.59
C ASP A 268 -6.76 -9.15 8.65
N ASP A 269 -7.08 -10.21 7.90
CA ASP A 269 -6.27 -11.42 7.88
C ASP A 269 -4.84 -11.06 7.44
N LYS A 270 -3.88 -11.31 8.35
CA LYS A 270 -2.45 -11.07 8.17
C LYS A 270 -2.01 -9.59 8.15
N LYS A 271 -2.90 -8.62 8.41
CA LYS A 271 -2.50 -7.23 8.55
C LYS A 271 -1.77 -6.97 9.86
N THR A 272 -0.77 -6.11 9.81
CA THR A 272 0.10 -5.75 10.93
C THR A 272 0.44 -4.27 10.93
N PHE A 273 0.92 -3.78 12.06
CA PHE A 273 1.56 -2.48 12.18
C PHE A 273 2.81 -2.59 13.05
N ASN A 274 3.70 -1.61 12.96
CA ASN A 274 4.89 -1.46 13.78
C ASN A 274 5.28 0.02 13.94
N ILE A 275 5.17 0.59 15.13
CA ILE A 275 5.76 1.91 15.42
C ILE A 275 7.24 1.72 15.78
N ARG A 276 8.14 2.23 14.95
CA ARG A 276 9.60 2.07 15.07
C ARG A 276 10.24 3.16 15.93
N GLY A 277 9.63 4.33 16.03
CA GLY A 277 10.21 5.44 16.78
C GLY A 277 9.34 6.68 16.84
N ILE A 278 9.59 7.51 17.85
CA ILE A 278 8.92 8.80 18.05
C ILE A 278 9.97 9.88 18.29
N SER A 279 9.82 11.04 17.65
CA SER A 279 10.66 12.21 17.86
C SER A 279 9.85 13.51 17.96
N THR A 280 10.45 14.55 18.52
CA THR A 280 9.90 15.92 18.44
C THR A 280 9.93 16.41 17.00
N TYR A 281 9.00 17.29 16.62
CA TYR A 281 9.06 17.94 15.32
C TYR A 281 10.29 18.86 15.21
N LYS A 282 10.98 18.78 14.07
CA LYS A 282 12.03 19.72 13.69
C LYS A 282 11.89 20.03 12.18
N PRO A 283 11.69 21.30 11.80
CA PRO A 283 11.42 21.67 10.41
C PRO A 283 12.58 21.39 9.44
N ASP A 284 13.80 21.23 9.96
CA ASP A 284 15.02 21.15 9.14
C ASP A 284 15.47 19.70 8.86
N GLU A 285 14.86 18.69 9.49
CA GLU A 285 15.37 17.30 9.49
C GLU A 285 14.46 16.29 8.76
N PHE A 286 13.18 16.59 8.48
CA PHE A 286 12.24 15.63 7.86
C PHE A 286 11.12 16.32 7.05
N SER A 287 10.96 15.97 5.77
CA SER A 287 9.88 16.50 4.91
C SER A 287 8.83 15.44 4.57
N PHE A 288 7.86 15.21 5.47
CA PHE A 288 6.53 14.66 5.13
C PHE A 288 5.53 15.17 6.16
N ASP A 289 4.71 16.16 5.76
CA ASP A 289 3.75 16.89 6.58
C ASP A 289 2.39 16.16 6.62
N TRP A 290 1.57 16.44 7.63
CA TRP A 290 0.22 15.87 7.81
C TRP A 290 -0.79 16.64 6.96
N GLU A 291 -0.46 16.85 5.69
CA GLU A 291 -1.44 17.40 4.76
C GLU A 291 -2.50 16.33 4.50
N PHE A 292 -3.77 16.76 4.53
CA PHE A 292 -4.84 16.03 3.86
C PHE A 292 -4.33 15.74 2.43
N PRO A 293 -4.29 14.48 1.96
CA PRO A 293 -4.18 14.28 0.54
C PRO A 293 -5.44 14.91 -0.05
N ASN A 294 -5.29 16.05 -0.71
CA ASN A 294 -6.03 16.22 -1.94
C ASN A 294 -5.43 15.17 -2.88
N ASP A 295 -6.03 13.99 -2.90
CA ASP A 295 -6.25 13.01 -3.98
C ASP A 295 -5.38 13.13 -5.26
N GLY A 296 -4.10 13.44 -5.12
CA GLY A 296 -3.23 13.80 -6.22
C GLY A 296 -1.79 13.57 -5.82
N VAL A 297 -1.42 12.29 -5.72
CA VAL A 297 -0.01 11.90 -5.60
C VAL A 297 0.68 12.37 -6.88
N ASN A 298 1.45 13.46 -6.80
CA ASN A 298 2.37 13.88 -7.85
C ASN A 298 3.56 12.91 -7.88
N VAL A 299 3.36 11.74 -8.49
CA VAL A 299 4.48 10.97 -9.01
C VAL A 299 5.02 11.76 -10.19
N ASN A 300 6.13 12.46 -9.99
CA ASN A 300 6.84 13.11 -11.09
C ASN A 300 7.54 12.02 -11.89
N PHE A 301 6.88 11.56 -12.95
CA PHE A 301 7.54 10.82 -14.01
C PHE A 301 8.50 11.76 -14.75
N PRO A 302 9.59 11.23 -15.34
CA PRO A 302 10.43 12.03 -16.22
C PRO A 302 9.59 12.69 -17.32
N ASP A 303 9.98 13.90 -17.74
CA ASP A 303 9.39 14.55 -18.90
C ASP A 303 9.60 13.64 -20.12
N ASP A 304 8.50 13.12 -20.69
CA ASP A 304 8.56 12.24 -21.84
C ASP A 304 8.93 12.99 -23.12
N ASP A 305 9.40 12.24 -24.11
CA ASP A 305 9.20 12.65 -25.49
C ASP A 305 7.70 12.61 -25.81
N SER A 306 7.05 13.76 -25.66
CA SER A 306 5.62 13.98 -25.95
C SER A 306 5.18 13.57 -27.37
N LEU A 307 6.12 13.30 -28.28
CA LEU A 307 5.82 12.84 -29.63
C LEU A 307 5.64 11.31 -29.72
N THR A 308 6.24 10.53 -28.83
CA THR A 308 6.19 9.06 -28.85
C THR A 308 5.29 8.46 -27.78
N CYS A 309 5.19 9.07 -26.60
CA CYS A 309 4.26 8.58 -25.57
C CYS A 309 2.84 9.05 -25.85
N LEU A 310 1.92 8.10 -26.04
CA LEU A 310 0.52 8.40 -26.36
C LEU A 310 -0.36 8.40 -25.10
N TRP A 311 0.01 7.62 -24.09
CA TRP A 311 -0.73 7.52 -22.84
C TRP A 311 0.14 6.98 -21.71
N LYS A 312 -0.11 7.49 -20.50
CA LYS A 312 0.37 6.94 -19.25
C LYS A 312 -0.80 6.80 -18.29
N GLY A 313 -0.69 5.86 -17.36
CA GLY A 313 -1.65 5.61 -16.28
C GLY A 313 -1.92 6.75 -15.31
N VAL A 314 -1.41 7.95 -15.58
CA VAL A 314 -1.74 9.19 -14.86
C VAL A 314 -2.41 10.24 -15.74
N ASP A 315 -2.48 10.00 -17.05
CA ASP A 315 -2.99 10.92 -18.08
C ASP A 315 -4.50 10.69 -18.36
N GLY A 316 -5.25 10.29 -17.34
CA GLY A 316 -6.68 9.99 -17.46
C GLY A 316 -6.98 8.75 -18.31
N THR A 317 -8.16 8.69 -18.90
CA THR A 317 -8.74 7.49 -19.53
C THR A 317 -8.60 7.45 -21.06
N HIS A 318 -7.88 8.41 -21.66
CA HIS A 318 -7.76 8.55 -23.12
C HIS A 318 -6.32 8.47 -23.61
N VAL A 319 -6.09 7.55 -24.54
CA VAL A 319 -4.88 7.49 -25.36
C VAL A 319 -4.88 8.59 -26.40
N LYS A 320 -3.80 9.36 -26.51
CA LYS A 320 -3.64 10.45 -27.49
C LYS A 320 -3.37 9.90 -28.89
N THR A 321 -4.39 9.35 -29.54
CA THR A 321 -4.25 8.71 -30.86
C THR A 321 -4.04 9.69 -32.00
N GLY A 322 -4.33 10.98 -31.78
CA GLY A 322 -4.35 12.01 -32.83
C GLY A 322 -5.72 12.16 -33.52
N TYR A 323 -6.72 11.40 -33.09
CA TYR A 323 -8.11 11.45 -33.57
C TYR A 323 -9.11 11.84 -32.47
N ASN A 324 -8.62 12.17 -31.27
CA ASN A 324 -9.41 12.46 -30.07
C ASN A 324 -10.35 13.67 -30.20
N ASP A 325 -10.10 14.56 -31.16
CA ASP A 325 -10.93 15.73 -31.45
C ASP A 325 -12.14 15.41 -32.35
N ARG A 326 -12.14 14.24 -33.01
CA ARG A 326 -13.19 13.83 -33.95
C ARG A 326 -14.34 13.09 -33.29
N ASP A 327 -14.02 12.25 -32.31
CA ASP A 327 -14.98 11.40 -31.62
C ASP A 327 -14.58 11.23 -30.15
N ARG A 328 -15.57 11.28 -29.25
CA ARG A 328 -15.33 11.20 -27.79
C ARG A 328 -14.82 9.84 -27.32
N TYR A 329 -15.02 8.79 -28.12
CA TYR A 329 -14.56 7.43 -27.86
C TYR A 329 -13.17 7.17 -28.47
N ALA A 330 -12.62 8.07 -29.28
CA ALA A 330 -11.27 7.94 -29.79
C ALA A 330 -10.26 8.00 -28.63
N GLY A 331 -9.40 6.99 -28.53
CA GLY A 331 -8.45 6.79 -27.45
C GLY A 331 -9.05 6.25 -26.15
N TRP A 332 -10.38 6.07 -26.06
CA TRP A 332 -11.04 5.65 -24.83
C TRP A 332 -10.58 4.26 -24.39
N LEU A 333 -10.05 4.15 -23.16
CA LEU A 333 -9.71 2.87 -22.55
C LEU A 333 -10.95 2.20 -21.96
N GLU A 334 -11.18 0.95 -22.33
CA GLU A 334 -12.28 0.14 -21.82
C GLU A 334 -11.89 -1.33 -21.70
N HIS A 335 -12.58 -2.06 -20.82
CA HIS A 335 -12.45 -3.51 -20.85
C HIS A 335 -13.15 -4.08 -22.09
N PHE A 336 -12.65 -5.21 -22.59
CA PHE A 336 -13.30 -5.97 -23.64
C PHE A 336 -13.34 -7.46 -23.31
N GLU A 337 -14.25 -8.16 -23.97
CA GLU A 337 -14.52 -9.58 -23.83
C GLU A 337 -14.62 -10.16 -25.25
N ALA A 338 -13.91 -11.25 -25.53
CA ALA A 338 -13.86 -11.86 -26.86
C ALA A 338 -13.84 -13.40 -26.79
N SER A 339 -14.45 -13.97 -25.76
CA SER A 339 -14.46 -15.43 -25.57
C SER A 339 -15.45 -16.12 -26.52
N PRO A 340 -15.16 -17.37 -26.90
CA PRO A 340 -16.06 -18.17 -27.73
C PRO A 340 -17.21 -18.77 -26.91
N GLY A 341 -18.40 -18.84 -27.52
CA GLY A 341 -19.54 -19.54 -26.93
C GLY A 341 -20.06 -18.84 -25.66
N ASP A 342 -20.23 -19.61 -24.59
CA ASP A 342 -20.70 -19.13 -23.29
C ASP A 342 -19.53 -18.88 -22.30
N ALA A 343 -18.28 -19.06 -22.75
CA ALA A 343 -17.10 -18.69 -21.98
C ALA A 343 -17.07 -17.16 -21.77
N TYR A 344 -16.46 -16.70 -20.69
CA TYR A 344 -16.27 -15.28 -20.45
C TYR A 344 -15.02 -14.99 -19.62
N ALA A 345 -14.46 -13.80 -19.82
CA ALA A 345 -13.39 -13.24 -19.00
C ALA A 345 -13.91 -12.00 -18.24
N HIS A 346 -13.80 -12.02 -16.92
CA HIS A 346 -14.22 -10.91 -16.06
C HIS A 346 -13.00 -10.18 -15.48
N ILE A 347 -13.10 -8.87 -15.31
CA ILE A 347 -12.10 -8.06 -14.60
C ILE A 347 -12.70 -7.61 -13.28
N GLU A 348 -12.15 -8.10 -12.18
CA GLU A 348 -12.38 -7.55 -10.86
C GLU A 348 -11.45 -6.35 -10.64
N PHE A 349 -12.03 -5.19 -10.38
CA PHE A 349 -11.30 -3.93 -10.19
C PHE A 349 -10.98 -3.70 -8.71
N PRO A 350 -9.81 -3.12 -8.38
CA PRO A 350 -9.41 -2.83 -7.00
C PRO A 350 -10.23 -1.71 -6.35
N VAL A 351 -11.02 -0.99 -7.15
CA VAL A 351 -11.87 0.11 -6.73
C VAL A 351 -13.28 -0.09 -7.25
N GLU A 352 -14.26 0.45 -6.52
CA GLU A 352 -15.62 0.57 -7.03
C GLU A 352 -15.63 1.59 -8.17
N LEU A 353 -16.01 1.14 -9.37
CA LEU A 353 -16.16 2.02 -10.52
C LEU A 353 -17.30 2.99 -10.25
N SER A 354 -17.02 4.30 -10.32
CA SER A 354 -18.01 5.34 -10.04
C SER A 354 -18.44 6.05 -11.32
N GLY A 355 -19.73 6.35 -11.45
CA GLY A 355 -20.30 7.09 -12.57
C GLY A 355 -21.38 6.35 -13.36
N GLU A 356 -22.45 7.07 -13.74
CA GLU A 356 -23.52 6.55 -14.62
C GLU A 356 -23.17 6.71 -16.11
N PHE A 357 -22.11 7.46 -16.46
CA PHE A 357 -21.74 7.79 -17.83
C PHE A 357 -20.30 7.39 -18.16
N GLY A 358 -20.14 6.81 -19.35
CA GLY A 358 -18.98 6.03 -19.76
C GLY A 358 -17.60 6.65 -19.56
N TYR A 359 -17.43 7.98 -19.58
CA TYR A 359 -16.08 8.57 -19.52
C TYR A 359 -15.50 8.77 -18.10
N GLU A 360 -16.33 8.69 -17.06
CA GLU A 360 -15.90 8.84 -15.65
C GLU A 360 -15.67 7.48 -14.97
N VAL A 361 -16.21 6.41 -15.58
CA VAL A 361 -16.26 5.06 -15.01
C VAL A 361 -14.90 4.55 -14.56
N TYR A 362 -13.84 4.80 -15.35
CA TYR A 362 -12.48 4.35 -15.04
C TYR A 362 -11.58 5.45 -14.47
N GLY A 363 -12.08 6.68 -14.23
CA GLY A 363 -11.25 7.76 -13.71
C GLY A 363 -10.59 7.38 -12.38
N GLY A 364 -11.40 6.96 -11.41
CA GLY A 364 -10.90 6.48 -10.12
C GLY A 364 -10.04 5.22 -10.22
N LEU A 365 -10.26 4.37 -11.23
CA LEU A 365 -9.39 3.22 -11.49
C LEU A 365 -8.00 3.67 -11.91
N ILE A 366 -7.91 4.60 -12.88
CA ILE A 366 -6.63 5.13 -13.36
C ILE A 366 -5.86 5.80 -12.22
N GLU A 367 -6.53 6.59 -11.39
CA GLU A 367 -5.91 7.29 -10.25
C GLU A 367 -5.37 6.33 -9.17
N ASP A 368 -6.10 5.25 -8.88
CA ASP A 368 -5.70 4.27 -7.87
C ASP A 368 -4.61 3.32 -8.40
N CYS A 369 -4.81 2.79 -9.60
CA CYS A 369 -3.87 1.87 -10.25
C CYS A 369 -2.61 2.57 -10.75
N LEU A 370 -2.64 3.90 -10.96
CA LEU A 370 -1.70 4.64 -11.81
C LEU A 370 -1.51 3.96 -13.17
N GLY A 371 -2.61 3.48 -13.74
CA GLY A 371 -2.67 2.55 -14.88
C GLY A 371 -4.06 1.95 -15.03
N PHE A 372 -4.27 1.05 -15.97
CA PHE A 372 -5.49 0.26 -16.05
C PHE A 372 -5.21 -1.13 -15.50
N CYS A 373 -5.71 -1.43 -14.30
CA CYS A 373 -5.33 -2.64 -13.57
C CYS A 373 -6.54 -3.42 -13.05
N GLY A 374 -6.33 -4.69 -12.73
CA GLY A 374 -7.36 -5.57 -12.16
C GLY A 374 -6.93 -7.03 -12.10
N THR A 375 -7.81 -7.84 -11.51
CA THR A 375 -7.68 -9.30 -11.48
C THR A 375 -8.61 -9.90 -12.51
N MET A 376 -8.04 -10.61 -13.50
CA MET A 376 -8.82 -11.39 -14.46
C MET A 376 -9.33 -12.67 -13.79
N ASP A 377 -10.58 -13.04 -14.04
CA ASP A 377 -11.18 -14.33 -13.73
C ASP A 377 -11.79 -14.94 -15.00
N PHE A 378 -11.45 -16.19 -15.32
CA PHE A 378 -11.87 -16.86 -16.54
C PHE A 378 -12.83 -18.01 -16.26
N THR A 379 -13.97 -18.03 -16.95
CA THR A 379 -14.90 -19.18 -16.98
C THR A 379 -15.00 -19.69 -18.41
N LEU A 380 -14.79 -20.98 -18.63
CA LEU A 380 -14.75 -21.59 -19.96
C LEU A 380 -16.10 -22.16 -20.41
N GLU A 381 -16.98 -22.59 -19.51
CA GLU A 381 -18.29 -23.20 -19.86
C GLU A 381 -18.20 -24.27 -20.98
N GLY A 382 -17.13 -25.08 -20.97
CA GLY A 382 -16.86 -26.11 -21.97
C GLY A 382 -16.14 -25.66 -23.25
N ALA A 383 -15.76 -24.39 -23.37
CA ALA A 383 -14.83 -23.91 -24.39
C ALA A 383 -13.37 -24.27 -24.08
N GLU A 384 -12.50 -24.17 -25.08
CA GLU A 384 -11.05 -24.39 -24.88
C GLU A 384 -10.33 -23.20 -24.22
N TYR A 385 -10.94 -22.01 -24.25
CA TYR A 385 -10.34 -20.79 -23.72
C TYR A 385 -11.37 -19.67 -23.50
N ALA A 386 -10.98 -18.69 -22.70
CA ALA A 386 -11.65 -17.39 -22.56
C ALA A 386 -10.62 -16.26 -22.78
N VAL A 387 -11.07 -15.10 -23.27
CA VAL A 387 -10.22 -13.94 -23.55
C VAL A 387 -10.92 -12.65 -23.13
N GLY A 388 -10.17 -11.80 -22.42
CA GLY A 388 -10.55 -10.42 -22.18
C GLY A 388 -9.33 -9.56 -21.91
N GLY A 389 -9.56 -8.30 -21.58
CA GLY A 389 -8.51 -7.37 -21.22
C GLY A 389 -8.91 -5.93 -21.46
N VAL A 390 -7.96 -5.09 -21.86
CA VAL A 390 -8.16 -3.65 -22.05
C VAL A 390 -8.00 -3.28 -23.52
N SER A 391 -8.91 -2.48 -24.05
CA SER A 391 -8.94 -1.99 -25.42
C SER A 391 -8.89 -0.47 -25.43
N PHE A 392 -8.32 0.11 -26.49
CA PHE A 392 -8.58 1.49 -26.85
C PHE A 392 -8.89 1.65 -28.34
N ASN A 393 -9.84 2.51 -28.64
CA ASN A 393 -10.26 2.80 -30.01
C ASN A 393 -9.29 3.78 -30.67
N ILE A 394 -8.94 3.60 -31.95
CA ILE A 394 -8.06 4.53 -32.65
C ILE A 394 -8.77 5.85 -32.91
N ALA A 395 -9.94 5.81 -33.57
CA ALA A 395 -10.67 7.00 -34.00
C ALA A 395 -12.15 7.02 -33.57
N GLY A 396 -12.50 6.13 -32.64
CA GLY A 396 -13.83 6.04 -32.04
C GLY A 396 -14.59 4.79 -32.45
N PHE A 397 -15.86 4.76 -32.07
CA PHE A 397 -16.76 3.63 -32.26
C PHE A 397 -18.13 4.16 -32.68
N ASN A 398 -18.65 3.71 -33.81
CA ASN A 398 -19.91 4.19 -34.37
C ASN A 398 -20.80 3.03 -34.84
N ASP A 399 -22.08 3.09 -34.52
CA ASP A 399 -23.10 2.11 -34.94
C ASP A 399 -22.74 0.63 -34.63
N GLY A 400 -21.97 0.39 -33.56
CA GLY A 400 -21.56 -0.97 -33.17
C GLY A 400 -20.27 -1.46 -33.85
N ASP A 401 -19.54 -0.59 -34.56
CA ASP A 401 -18.30 -0.93 -35.25
C ASP A 401 -17.19 0.10 -35.00
N TYR A 402 -15.95 -0.33 -35.17
CA TYR A 402 -14.77 0.53 -35.01
C TYR A 402 -14.63 1.50 -36.17
N VAL A 403 -14.17 2.72 -35.88
CA VAL A 403 -13.71 3.66 -36.90
C VAL A 403 -12.25 3.34 -37.23
N PHE A 404 -12.02 2.82 -38.43
CA PHE A 404 -10.70 2.41 -38.91
C PHE A 404 -9.94 3.59 -39.52
N GLU A 405 -8.71 3.81 -39.07
CA GLU A 405 -7.84 4.90 -39.54
C GLU A 405 -6.41 4.41 -39.82
N ASP A 406 -5.66 5.27 -40.51
CA ASP A 406 -4.25 5.06 -40.85
C ASP A 406 -3.33 5.58 -39.72
N ILE A 407 -2.65 4.65 -39.06
CA ILE A 407 -1.63 4.91 -38.03
C ILE A 407 -0.25 4.41 -38.47
N GLN A 408 0.01 4.24 -39.78
CA GLN A 408 1.31 3.75 -40.26
C GLN A 408 2.48 4.62 -39.79
N ASP A 409 2.26 5.92 -39.59
CA ASP A 409 3.26 6.88 -39.11
C ASP A 409 3.79 6.56 -37.71
N TRP A 410 3.08 5.75 -36.91
CA TRP A 410 3.57 5.34 -35.59
C TRP A 410 4.76 4.38 -35.68
N GLY A 411 5.00 3.78 -36.85
CA GLY A 411 6.08 2.80 -37.09
C GLY A 411 5.92 1.46 -36.34
N GLY A 412 4.95 1.39 -35.43
CA GLY A 412 4.69 0.27 -34.53
C GLY A 412 4.12 0.78 -33.20
N VAL A 413 4.13 -0.08 -32.18
CA VAL A 413 3.55 0.22 -30.86
C VAL A 413 4.49 -0.22 -29.76
N CYS A 414 4.60 0.61 -28.71
CA CYS A 414 5.20 0.26 -27.42
C CYS A 414 4.09 0.13 -26.37
N VAL A 415 4.20 -0.87 -25.51
CA VAL A 415 3.31 -1.07 -24.36
C VAL A 415 4.15 -1.29 -23.10
N THR A 416 3.81 -0.58 -22.03
CA THR A 416 4.37 -0.80 -20.69
C THR A 416 3.32 -1.49 -19.83
N TYR A 417 3.65 -2.67 -19.30
CA TYR A 417 2.70 -3.50 -18.57
C TYR A 417 3.35 -4.38 -17.50
N TYR A 418 2.52 -4.82 -16.56
CA TYR A 418 2.75 -5.93 -15.65
C TYR A 418 1.67 -6.98 -15.90
N SER A 419 2.03 -8.27 -15.89
CA SER A 419 1.06 -9.37 -15.98
C SER A 419 1.62 -10.65 -15.38
N GLU A 420 0.83 -11.31 -14.53
CA GLU A 420 1.20 -12.62 -13.95
C GLU A 420 1.12 -13.78 -14.95
N LYS A 421 0.38 -13.57 -16.04
CA LYS A 421 0.17 -14.51 -17.13
C LYS A 421 0.65 -13.93 -18.45
N ASP A 422 0.99 -14.80 -19.39
CA ASP A 422 1.32 -14.35 -20.75
C ASP A 422 0.11 -13.62 -21.36
N ALA A 423 0.37 -12.43 -21.87
CA ALA A 423 -0.58 -11.57 -22.54
C ALA A 423 -0.21 -11.45 -24.03
N TYR A 424 -0.97 -10.67 -24.79
CA TYR A 424 -0.62 -10.26 -26.14
C TYR A 424 -1.25 -8.92 -26.49
N LEU A 425 -0.63 -8.20 -27.42
CA LEU A 425 -1.32 -7.12 -28.12
C LEU A 425 -2.06 -7.70 -29.32
N ASN A 426 -3.35 -7.39 -29.44
CA ASN A 426 -4.18 -7.68 -30.60
C ASN A 426 -4.51 -6.40 -31.36
N PHE A 427 -4.45 -6.46 -32.69
CA PHE A 427 -4.75 -5.33 -33.56
C PHE A 427 -6.04 -5.60 -34.34
N VAL A 428 -7.08 -4.80 -34.08
CA VAL A 428 -8.34 -4.89 -34.81
C VAL A 428 -8.17 -4.20 -36.15
N VAL A 429 -8.00 -4.99 -37.21
CA VAL A 429 -7.80 -4.53 -38.59
C VAL A 429 -9.09 -4.74 -39.38
N LYS A 430 -9.40 -3.79 -40.26
CA LYS A 430 -10.62 -3.81 -41.07
C LYS A 430 -10.76 -5.12 -41.85
N ASP A 431 -11.96 -5.69 -41.84
CA ASP A 431 -12.32 -6.93 -42.55
C ASP A 431 -11.51 -8.17 -42.09
N VAL A 432 -10.84 -8.11 -40.94
CA VAL A 432 -10.10 -9.24 -40.34
C VAL A 432 -10.79 -9.69 -39.04
N PRO A 433 -11.25 -10.96 -38.95
CA PRO A 433 -11.86 -11.47 -37.73
C PRO A 433 -10.82 -11.63 -36.60
N TYR A 434 -11.28 -11.56 -35.35
CA TYR A 434 -10.43 -11.57 -34.16
C TYR A 434 -9.41 -12.72 -34.10
N GLU A 435 -9.80 -13.92 -34.52
CA GLU A 435 -8.93 -15.11 -34.51
C GLU A 435 -7.73 -14.93 -35.44
N ASN A 436 -7.90 -14.19 -36.52
CA ASN A 436 -6.90 -13.93 -37.56
C ASN A 436 -6.24 -12.54 -37.44
N SER A 437 -6.67 -11.72 -36.48
CA SER A 437 -6.07 -10.41 -36.21
C SER A 437 -4.57 -10.54 -35.92
N PRO A 438 -3.73 -9.61 -36.42
CA PRO A 438 -2.31 -9.56 -36.09
C PRO A 438 -2.10 -9.43 -34.58
N LYS A 439 -1.15 -10.21 -34.05
CA LYS A 439 -0.88 -10.30 -32.60
C LYS A 439 0.61 -10.41 -32.32
N VAL A 440 1.05 -9.84 -31.20
CA VAL A 440 2.40 -10.01 -30.66
C VAL A 440 2.37 -10.43 -29.20
N ALA A 441 3.24 -11.36 -28.84
CA ALA A 441 3.28 -11.92 -27.50
C ALA A 441 3.87 -10.94 -26.49
N LEU A 442 3.25 -10.87 -25.32
CA LEU A 442 3.70 -10.13 -24.15
C LEU A 442 3.94 -11.15 -23.02
N PRO A 443 5.18 -11.61 -22.81
CA PRO A 443 5.47 -12.59 -21.77
C PRO A 443 5.08 -12.06 -20.38
N LYS A 444 4.68 -12.96 -19.47
CA LYS A 444 4.47 -12.62 -18.07
C LYS A 444 5.69 -11.94 -17.47
N SER A 445 5.48 -11.07 -16.49
CA SER A 445 6.53 -10.31 -15.83
C SER A 445 6.33 -10.26 -14.32
N SER A 446 7.43 -10.16 -13.57
CA SER A 446 7.41 -9.97 -12.11
C SER A 446 7.43 -8.49 -11.70
N GLY A 447 7.30 -7.59 -12.66
CA GLY A 447 7.35 -6.14 -12.52
C GLY A 447 7.01 -5.47 -13.85
N LEU A 448 6.98 -4.14 -13.88
CA LEU A 448 6.69 -3.42 -15.11
C LEU A 448 7.79 -3.63 -16.15
N VAL A 449 7.38 -3.95 -17.37
CA VAL A 449 8.24 -4.09 -18.53
C VAL A 449 7.65 -3.31 -19.70
N GLU A 450 8.52 -2.69 -20.49
CA GLU A 450 8.12 -2.11 -21.78
C GLU A 450 8.50 -3.05 -22.92
N LYS A 451 7.59 -3.21 -23.88
CA LYS A 451 7.79 -3.98 -25.11
C LYS A 451 7.39 -3.13 -26.30
N CYS A 452 8.30 -2.98 -27.25
CA CYS A 452 8.10 -2.23 -28.48
C CYS A 452 8.16 -3.17 -29.68
N PHE A 453 7.21 -3.03 -30.59
CA PHE A 453 7.09 -3.84 -31.80
C PHE A 453 6.88 -2.94 -33.01
N THR A 454 7.66 -3.17 -34.06
CA THR A 454 7.45 -2.57 -35.37
C THR A 454 6.27 -3.21 -36.09
N TRP A 455 5.70 -2.53 -37.10
CA TRP A 455 4.64 -3.11 -37.94
C TRP A 455 5.05 -4.44 -38.59
N ASN A 456 6.30 -4.58 -39.00
CA ASN A 456 6.82 -5.80 -39.60
C ASN A 456 6.97 -6.96 -38.59
N GLU A 457 7.16 -6.67 -37.30
CA GLU A 457 7.14 -7.71 -36.26
C GLU A 457 5.71 -8.15 -35.93
N ILE A 458 4.75 -7.23 -36.01
CA ILE A 458 3.32 -7.51 -35.76
C ILE A 458 2.70 -8.33 -36.88
N ALA A 459 2.96 -7.96 -38.13
CA ALA A 459 2.45 -8.64 -39.32
C ALA A 459 3.59 -8.81 -40.34
N PRO A 460 4.40 -9.87 -40.21
CA PRO A 460 5.51 -10.11 -41.13
C PRO A 460 5.03 -10.21 -42.59
N ASN A 461 5.64 -9.41 -43.47
CA ASN A 461 5.31 -9.31 -44.90
C ASN A 461 3.97 -8.62 -45.23
N ASP A 462 3.34 -7.95 -44.29
CA ASP A 462 2.20 -7.06 -44.57
C ASP A 462 2.65 -5.60 -44.61
N PRO A 463 2.86 -5.00 -45.80
CA PRO A 463 3.25 -3.60 -45.91
C PRO A 463 2.11 -2.62 -45.61
N ASP A 464 0.87 -3.11 -45.53
CA ASP A 464 -0.33 -2.31 -45.25
C ASP A 464 -0.72 -2.36 -43.76
N MET A 465 0.03 -3.09 -42.92
CA MET A 465 -0.15 -3.06 -41.48
C MET A 465 -0.08 -1.61 -40.97
N GLY A 466 -1.09 -1.21 -40.18
CA GLY A 466 -1.29 0.15 -39.69
C GLY A 466 -2.24 1.02 -40.52
N ARG A 467 -2.62 0.66 -41.76
CA ARG A 467 -3.46 1.54 -42.62
C ARG A 467 -4.94 1.62 -42.26
N ALA A 468 -5.44 0.61 -41.58
CA ALA A 468 -6.87 0.47 -41.27
C ALA A 468 -7.05 -0.24 -39.93
N VAL A 469 -6.61 0.43 -38.85
CA VAL A 469 -6.69 -0.09 -37.48
C VAL A 469 -7.84 0.60 -36.76
N GLY A 470 -8.73 -0.19 -36.16
CA GLY A 470 -9.90 0.28 -35.41
C GLY A 470 -9.65 0.36 -33.91
N ALA A 471 -8.90 -0.59 -33.37
CA ALA A 471 -8.53 -0.66 -31.96
C ALA A 471 -7.24 -1.45 -31.74
N ILE A 472 -6.60 -1.21 -30.60
CA ILE A 472 -5.48 -2.01 -30.08
C ILE A 472 -5.89 -2.53 -28.71
N GLN A 473 -5.66 -3.81 -28.47
CA GLN A 473 -6.14 -4.54 -27.31
C GLN A 473 -5.00 -5.23 -26.57
N PHE A 474 -4.80 -4.89 -25.30
CA PHE A 474 -4.02 -5.68 -24.36
C PHE A 474 -4.89 -6.83 -23.87
N ALA A 475 -4.57 -8.05 -24.29
CA ALA A 475 -5.41 -9.22 -24.11
C ALA A 475 -4.72 -10.30 -23.29
N ILE A 476 -5.48 -10.96 -22.42
CA ILE A 476 -5.04 -12.13 -21.67
C ILE A 476 -6.00 -13.29 -21.98
N LYS A 477 -5.42 -14.46 -22.23
CA LYS A 477 -6.16 -15.69 -22.57
C LYS A 477 -6.10 -16.69 -21.42
N GLY A 478 -7.24 -17.00 -20.82
CA GLY A 478 -7.40 -18.10 -19.85
C GLY A 478 -7.60 -19.44 -20.54
N THR A 479 -7.06 -20.50 -19.97
CA THR A 479 -7.18 -21.88 -20.50
C THR A 479 -7.63 -22.89 -19.45
N GLU A 480 -7.87 -22.44 -18.22
CA GLU A 480 -8.39 -23.25 -17.12
C GLU A 480 -9.59 -22.54 -16.49
N ASP A 481 -10.61 -23.29 -16.05
CA ASP A 481 -11.77 -22.74 -15.35
C ASP A 481 -11.36 -22.13 -14.01
N HIS A 482 -11.88 -20.93 -13.74
CA HIS A 482 -11.58 -20.11 -12.56
C HIS A 482 -10.08 -19.80 -12.41
N GLU A 483 -9.34 -19.80 -13.53
CA GLU A 483 -7.99 -19.26 -13.55
C GLU A 483 -8.04 -17.76 -13.25
N GLN A 484 -7.17 -17.32 -12.34
CA GLN A 484 -7.04 -15.91 -12.00
C GLN A 484 -5.64 -15.40 -12.27
N CYS A 485 -5.54 -14.17 -12.78
CA CYS A 485 -4.26 -13.50 -12.93
C CYS A 485 -4.39 -11.99 -12.86
N ARG A 486 -3.37 -11.35 -12.28
CA ARG A 486 -3.34 -9.89 -12.10
C ARG A 486 -2.56 -9.23 -13.23
N PHE A 487 -2.98 -8.02 -13.60
CA PHE A 487 -2.27 -7.21 -14.60
C PHE A 487 -2.38 -5.70 -14.32
N ASN A 488 -1.47 -4.95 -14.93
CA ASN A 488 -1.53 -3.48 -15.02
C ASN A 488 -1.03 -3.03 -16.38
N LEU A 489 -1.86 -2.30 -17.12
CA LEU A 489 -1.47 -1.57 -18.32
C LEU A 489 -1.09 -0.14 -17.93
N ALA A 490 0.20 0.16 -17.96
CA ALA A 490 0.74 1.41 -17.43
C ALA A 490 0.95 2.49 -18.49
N GLY A 491 1.27 2.10 -19.73
CA GLY A 491 1.55 3.08 -20.79
C GLY A 491 1.48 2.52 -22.20
N ILE A 492 1.17 3.40 -23.14
CA ILE A 492 1.04 3.10 -24.57
C ILE A 492 1.76 4.18 -25.36
N GLY A 493 2.56 3.77 -26.34
CA GLY A 493 3.33 4.69 -27.18
C GLY A 493 3.47 4.25 -28.63
N LYS A 494 3.89 5.17 -29.49
CA LYS A 494 4.41 4.87 -30.83
C LYS A 494 5.71 4.10 -30.71
N TYR A 495 6.09 3.34 -31.73
CA TYR A 495 7.36 2.62 -31.70
C TYR A 495 8.55 3.56 -31.51
N SER A 496 9.41 3.21 -30.55
CA SER A 496 10.69 3.86 -30.30
C SER A 496 11.71 2.81 -29.88
N VAL A 497 12.94 2.92 -30.40
CA VAL A 497 14.05 2.00 -30.09
C VAL A 497 14.45 2.10 -28.61
N ASN A 498 14.24 3.25 -27.98
CA ASN A 498 14.65 3.51 -26.60
C ASN A 498 13.49 3.39 -25.61
N GLY A 499 12.35 2.86 -26.05
CA GLY A 499 11.10 2.95 -25.29
C GLY A 499 10.33 4.22 -25.61
N ALA A 500 9.02 4.21 -25.35
CA ALA A 500 8.13 5.29 -25.75
C ALA A 500 7.60 6.09 -24.57
N CYS A 501 7.25 5.42 -23.48
CA CYS A 501 6.77 6.05 -22.26
C CYS A 501 7.74 5.75 -21.12
N SER A 502 8.42 6.77 -20.61
CA SER A 502 9.43 6.57 -19.56
C SER A 502 8.77 6.29 -18.21
N PHE A 503 8.88 5.04 -17.73
CA PHE A 503 8.57 4.66 -16.35
C PHE A 503 9.90 4.34 -15.67
N GLU A 504 10.72 5.36 -15.37
CA GLU A 504 11.78 5.15 -14.40
C GLU A 504 11.14 4.86 -13.04
N THR A 505 11.72 3.95 -12.26
CA THR A 505 11.39 3.76 -10.85
C THR A 505 11.35 5.15 -10.23
N PRO A 506 10.27 5.56 -9.52
CA PRO A 506 10.23 6.88 -8.89
C PRO A 506 11.55 7.09 -8.16
N ALA A 507 12.33 8.08 -8.59
CA ALA A 507 13.54 8.43 -7.89
C ALA A 507 13.08 8.94 -6.53
N PHE A 508 13.15 8.10 -5.51
CA PHE A 508 13.10 8.54 -4.13
C PHE A 508 14.33 9.41 -3.95
N PHE A 509 14.14 10.73 -4.07
CA PHE A 509 15.17 11.67 -3.70
C PHE A 509 15.36 11.52 -2.19
N GLU A 510 16.34 10.72 -1.78
CA GLU A 510 17.06 10.99 -0.54
C GLU A 510 17.64 12.41 -0.71
N LYS A 511 17.10 13.36 0.04
CA LYS A 511 17.74 14.66 0.25
C LYS A 511 18.10 14.82 1.70
#